data_AF-A0A821P341-F1
#
_entry.id   AF-A0A821P341-F1
#
_cell.length_a   1.000
_cell.length_b   1.000
_cell.length_c   1.000
_cell.angle_alpha   90.00
_cell.angle_beta   90.00
_cell.angle_gamma   90.00
#
_symmetry.space_group_name_H-M   'P 1'
#
loop_
_entity.id
_entity.type
_entity.pdbx_description
1 polymer ?
#
loop_
_entity_poly.entity_id
_entity_poly.type
_entity_poly.pdbx_seq_one_letter_code
_entity_poly.pdbx_strand_id
1 'polypeptide(L)'
;AFNNSGLTVIEMIIFDIDHNDIRGNLKDYLANGATRIVIVWAESIYTSFILQKALDLNLVGPYFTWILSSTISFDSFNRTFYQNLTGMLLIEPVVGSVVNVSINQTLLDAAFTIWQQYENDTYPGSSNVNYYALFAFDATWTFIQSLQ
;
A
#
# COMPACT_ATOMS: atom_id res chain seq x y z
N ALA A 1 14.39 22.90 6.50
CA ALA A 1 15.73 22.29 6.69
C ALA A 1 15.90 21.22 5.63
N PHE A 2 16.96 21.28 4.83
CA PHE A 2 17.25 20.23 3.84
C PHE A 2 17.61 18.95 4.60
N ASN A 3 16.89 17.85 4.34
CA ASN A 3 17.30 16.53 4.82
C ASN A 3 18.51 16.06 4.02
N ASN A 4 19.41 15.30 4.64
CA ASN A 4 20.72 14.83 4.11
C ASN A 4 20.68 14.13 2.73
N SER A 5 19.51 13.90 2.16
CA SER A 5 19.25 13.29 0.85
C SER A 5 19.04 14.29 -0.29
N GLY A 6 19.10 15.61 -0.03
CA GLY A 6 18.89 16.64 -1.07
C GLY A 6 17.45 16.74 -1.59
N LEU A 7 16.50 16.13 -0.88
CA LEU A 7 15.08 16.16 -1.20
C LEU A 7 14.37 17.30 -0.47
N THR A 8 13.44 17.95 -1.15
CA THR A 8 12.59 19.00 -0.58
C THR A 8 11.12 18.63 -0.79
N VAL A 9 10.34 18.62 0.28
CA VAL A 9 8.88 18.50 0.21
C VAL A 9 8.34 19.88 -0.15
N ILE A 10 7.65 19.97 -1.30
CA ILE A 10 7.11 21.23 -1.80
C ILE A 10 5.81 21.60 -1.09
N GLU A 11 4.93 20.61 -0.89
CA GLU A 11 3.60 20.82 -0.33
C GLU A 11 3.16 19.57 0.44
N MET A 12 2.45 19.75 1.57
CA MET A 12 1.77 18.66 2.26
C MET A 12 0.26 18.79 2.04
N ILE A 13 -0.28 17.87 1.27
CA ILE A 13 -1.71 17.81 0.94
C ILE A 13 -2.39 16.85 1.92
N ILE A 14 -3.44 17.31 2.60
CA ILE A 14 -4.13 16.54 3.63
C ILE A 14 -5.40 15.92 3.05
N PHE A 15 -5.57 14.62 3.27
CA PHE A 15 -6.86 13.94 3.08
C PHE A 15 -7.66 13.96 4.38
N ASP A 16 -8.87 14.49 4.32
CA ASP A 16 -9.83 14.54 5.42
C ASP A 16 -10.66 13.26 5.42
N ILE A 17 -10.43 12.41 6.43
CA ILE A 17 -11.06 11.09 6.55
C ILE A 17 -12.56 11.22 6.84
N ASP A 18 -12.97 12.22 7.64
CA ASP A 18 -14.37 12.40 8.02
C ASP A 18 -15.24 12.76 6.82
N HIS A 19 -14.67 13.54 5.89
CA HIS A 19 -15.36 14.01 4.68
C HIS A 19 -15.03 13.18 3.42
N ASN A 20 -14.09 12.24 3.53
CA ASN A 20 -13.51 11.49 2.39
C ASN A 20 -13.07 12.41 1.23
N ASP A 21 -12.44 13.54 1.56
CA ASP A 21 -12.01 14.52 0.57
C ASP A 21 -10.64 15.12 0.88
N ILE A 22 -9.99 15.63 -0.16
CA ILE A 22 -8.74 16.37 -0.03
C ILE A 22 -9.06 17.77 0.46
N ARG A 23 -8.36 18.23 1.51
CA ARG A 23 -8.51 19.60 1.98
C ARG A 23 -7.95 20.55 0.93
N GLY A 24 -8.81 21.44 0.42
CA GLY A 24 -8.45 22.37 -0.65
C GLY A 24 -8.63 21.77 -2.04
N ASN A 25 -7.87 22.25 -3.02
CA ASN A 25 -8.01 21.84 -4.41
C ASN A 25 -6.75 21.09 -4.88
N LEU A 26 -6.86 19.77 -5.04
CA LEU A 26 -5.77 18.91 -5.50
C LEU A 26 -5.15 19.41 -6.82
N LYS A 27 -5.98 19.88 -7.75
CA LYS A 27 -5.52 20.39 -9.03
C LYS A 27 -4.66 21.63 -8.87
N ASP A 28 -5.03 22.54 -7.97
CA ASP A 28 -4.26 23.77 -7.73
C ASP A 28 -2.91 23.45 -7.08
N TYR A 29 -2.87 22.49 -6.15
CA TYR A 29 -1.62 22.04 -5.52
C TYR A 29 -0.66 21.41 -6.54
N LEU A 30 -1.17 20.54 -7.43
CA LEU A 30 -0.32 19.77 -8.33
C LEU A 30 -0.01 20.47 -9.66
N ALA A 31 -0.99 21.16 -10.26
CA ALA A 31 -0.81 21.79 -11.58
C ALA A 31 0.03 23.08 -11.51
N ASN A 32 -0.08 23.84 -10.42
CA ASN A 32 0.68 25.08 -10.23
C ASN A 32 2.05 24.82 -9.58
N GLY A 33 2.27 23.64 -9.01
CA GLY A 33 3.55 23.24 -8.44
C GLY A 33 4.58 22.86 -9.50
N ALA A 34 5.86 22.96 -9.15
CA ALA A 34 6.96 22.46 -9.99
C ALA A 34 7.18 20.94 -9.85
N THR A 35 6.58 20.30 -8.86
CA THR A 35 6.74 18.85 -8.63
C THR A 35 5.90 18.03 -9.59
N ARG A 36 6.43 16.90 -10.03
CA ARG A 36 5.72 15.86 -10.80
C ARG A 36 5.74 14.51 -10.09
N ILE A 37 6.23 14.47 -8.85
CA ILE A 37 6.24 13.28 -8.01
C ILE A 37 5.29 13.53 -6.85
N VAL A 38 4.35 12.61 -6.66
CA VAL A 38 3.39 12.62 -5.56
C VAL A 38 3.61 11.38 -4.72
N ILE A 39 3.81 11.57 -3.41
CA ILE A 39 3.93 10.46 -2.46
C ILE A 39 2.63 10.42 -1.67
N VAL A 40 1.92 9.28 -1.74
CA VAL A 40 0.70 9.04 -0.98
C VAL A 40 1.05 8.21 0.24
N TRP A 41 0.87 8.82 1.41
CA TRP A 41 0.97 8.15 2.69
C TRP A 41 -0.42 8.02 3.30
N ALA A 42 -1.12 6.93 3.01
CA ALA A 42 -2.47 6.68 3.51
C ALA A 42 -2.77 5.17 3.58
N GLU A 43 -3.78 4.80 4.37
CA GLU A 43 -4.32 3.43 4.37
C GLU A 43 -4.92 3.09 3.00
N SER A 44 -4.95 1.80 2.66
CA SER A 44 -5.33 1.31 1.33
C SER A 44 -6.68 1.86 0.84
N ILE A 45 -7.69 1.91 1.72
CA ILE A 45 -9.03 2.43 1.39
C ILE A 45 -8.98 3.91 0.98
N TYR A 46 -8.23 4.73 1.70
CA TYR A 46 -8.11 6.16 1.39
C TYR A 46 -7.18 6.41 0.21
N THR A 47 -6.12 5.60 0.04
CA THR A 47 -5.29 5.62 -1.17
C THR A 47 -6.13 5.41 -2.42
N SER A 48 -7.08 4.46 -2.41
CA SER A 48 -8.00 4.26 -3.52
C SER A 48 -8.88 5.48 -3.80
N PHE A 49 -9.42 6.14 -2.76
CA PHE A 49 -10.22 7.37 -2.94
C PHE A 49 -9.41 8.55 -3.47
N ILE A 50 -8.21 8.77 -2.92
CA ILE A 50 -7.28 9.81 -3.36
C ILE A 50 -6.94 9.58 -4.84
N LEU A 51 -6.64 8.33 -5.20
CA LEU A 51 -6.25 8.00 -6.57
C LEU A 51 -7.43 8.17 -7.54
N GLN A 52 -8.65 7.79 -7.16
CA GLN A 52 -9.84 8.04 -7.98
C GLN A 52 -10.02 9.53 -8.25
N LYS A 53 -9.91 10.38 -7.23
CA LYS A 53 -9.97 11.85 -7.41
C LYS A 53 -8.86 12.36 -8.34
N ALA A 54 -7.65 11.84 -8.23
CA ALA A 54 -6.55 12.20 -9.11
C ALA A 54 -6.81 11.78 -10.57
N LEU A 55 -7.41 10.61 -10.80
CA LEU A 55 -7.82 10.13 -12.13
C LEU A 55 -8.89 11.04 -12.74
N ASP A 56 -9.93 11.37 -11.96
CA ASP A 56 -11.03 12.24 -12.40
C ASP A 56 -10.54 13.64 -12.80
N LEU A 57 -9.46 14.11 -12.16
CA LEU A 57 -8.84 15.40 -12.44
C LEU A 57 -7.70 15.34 -13.47
N ASN A 58 -7.40 14.15 -14.01
CA ASN A 58 -6.28 13.90 -14.93
C ASN A 58 -4.91 14.31 -14.36
N LEU A 59 -4.67 14.02 -13.08
CA LEU A 59 -3.46 14.36 -12.31
C LEU A 59 -2.54 13.16 -12.08
N VAL A 60 -2.67 12.11 -12.89
CA VAL A 60 -1.86 10.89 -12.84
C VAL A 60 -0.93 10.82 -14.06
N GLY A 61 -0.53 9.61 -14.48
CA GLY A 61 0.28 9.42 -15.68
C GLY A 61 -0.40 9.97 -16.94
N PRO A 62 0.38 10.47 -17.92
CA PRO A 62 1.84 10.42 -18.00
C PRO A 62 2.57 11.59 -17.32
N TYR A 63 1.84 12.56 -16.75
CA TYR A 63 2.44 13.81 -16.27
C TYR A 63 2.96 13.75 -14.84
N PHE A 64 2.39 12.87 -14.01
CA PHE A 64 2.77 12.69 -12.62
C PHE A 64 3.17 11.24 -12.34
N THR A 65 4.25 11.05 -11.58
CA THR A 65 4.62 9.77 -10.98
C THR A 65 4.06 9.72 -9.57
N TRP A 66 3.20 8.73 -9.31
CA TRP A 66 2.64 8.50 -7.99
C TRP A 66 3.34 7.34 -7.29
N ILE A 67 3.73 7.55 -6.04
CA ILE A 67 4.34 6.56 -5.17
C ILE A 67 3.38 6.28 -4.03
N LEU A 68 2.86 5.06 -3.96
CA LEU A 68 1.86 4.64 -2.98
C LEU A 68 2.55 3.87 -1.85
N SER A 69 2.35 4.31 -0.60
CA SER A 69 2.89 3.62 0.58
C SER A 69 2.09 2.36 0.95
N SER A 70 0.92 2.16 0.35
CA SER A 70 0.03 1.04 0.62
C SER A 70 -0.36 0.32 -0.68
N THR A 71 -0.42 -1.01 -0.60
CA THR A 71 -0.96 -1.85 -1.67
C THR A 71 -2.47 -1.61 -1.81
N ILE A 72 -2.92 -1.41 -3.04
CA ILE A 72 -4.34 -1.31 -3.40
C ILE A 72 -4.65 -2.30 -4.52
N SER A 73 -5.87 -2.82 -4.57
CA SER A 73 -6.34 -3.54 -5.76
C SER A 73 -6.66 -2.52 -6.86
N PHE A 74 -6.17 -2.77 -8.07
CA PHE A 74 -6.49 -1.96 -9.24
C PHE A 74 -7.77 -2.39 -9.96
N ASP A 75 -8.35 -3.54 -9.57
CA ASP A 75 -9.52 -4.11 -10.25
C ASP A 75 -10.80 -3.31 -10.04
N SER A 76 -10.82 -2.45 -9.02
CA SER A 76 -11.94 -1.55 -8.71
C SER A 76 -11.99 -0.30 -9.60
N PHE A 77 -10.90 0.05 -10.29
CA PHE A 77 -10.87 1.21 -11.17
C PHE A 77 -11.44 0.90 -12.55
N ASN A 78 -12.00 1.91 -13.21
CA ASN A 78 -12.47 1.75 -14.58
C ASN A 78 -11.28 1.44 -15.51
N ARG A 79 -11.38 0.33 -16.25
CA ARG A 79 -10.36 -0.14 -17.20
C ARG A 79 -9.96 0.90 -18.24
N THR A 80 -10.84 1.84 -18.57
CA THR A 80 -10.51 2.96 -19.47
C THR A 80 -9.35 3.82 -18.98
N PHE A 81 -9.10 3.86 -17.66
CA PHE A 81 -8.04 4.66 -17.07
C PHE A 81 -6.75 3.89 -16.80
N TYR A 82 -6.66 2.59 -17.10
CA TYR A 82 -5.49 1.77 -16.76
C TYR A 82 -4.19 2.30 -17.37
N GLN A 83 -4.24 2.88 -18.58
CA GLN A 83 -3.07 3.51 -19.19
C GLN A 83 -2.55 4.67 -18.34
N ASN A 84 -3.44 5.45 -17.73
CA ASN A 84 -3.07 6.58 -16.87
C ASN A 84 -2.44 6.12 -15.54
N LEU A 85 -2.60 4.84 -15.19
CA LEU A 85 -1.96 4.24 -14.01
C LEU A 85 -0.51 3.78 -14.28
N THR A 86 -0.08 3.81 -15.55
CA THR A 86 1.26 3.37 -15.93
C THR A 86 2.32 4.29 -15.36
N GLY A 87 3.35 3.71 -14.74
CA GLY A 87 4.47 4.44 -14.13
C GLY A 87 4.27 4.75 -12.64
N MET A 88 3.19 4.28 -12.01
CA MET A 88 3.08 4.32 -10.55
C MET A 88 4.01 3.31 -9.87
N LEU A 89 4.49 3.70 -8.70
CA LEU A 89 5.34 2.87 -7.85
C LEU A 89 4.54 2.49 -6.60
N LEU A 90 4.46 1.20 -6.31
CA LEU A 90 3.82 0.70 -5.10
C LEU A 90 4.90 0.18 -4.16
N ILE A 91 4.78 0.55 -2.89
CA ILE A 91 5.61 0.01 -1.82
C ILE A 91 4.81 -1.12 -1.18
N GLU A 92 5.34 -2.34 -1.28
CA GLU A 92 4.77 -3.51 -0.65
C GLU A 92 5.74 -4.02 0.43
N PRO A 93 5.23 -4.37 1.63
CA PRO A 93 6.07 -5.01 2.62
C PRO A 93 6.54 -6.37 2.09
N VAL A 94 7.81 -6.69 2.32
CA VAL A 94 8.36 -8.00 1.98
C VAL A 94 7.83 -9.01 2.99
N VAL A 95 6.71 -9.65 2.65
CA VAL A 95 6.17 -10.83 3.33
C VAL A 95 6.52 -12.07 2.51
N GLY A 96 7.77 -12.52 2.62
CA GLY A 96 8.27 -13.65 1.83
C GLY A 96 9.77 -13.57 1.58
N SER A 97 10.30 -14.50 0.78
CA SER A 97 11.75 -14.73 0.63
C SER A 97 12.51 -13.45 0.31
N VAL A 98 13.19 -12.91 1.32
CA VAL A 98 14.27 -11.97 1.10
C VAL A 98 15.33 -12.72 0.29
N VAL A 99 15.78 -12.15 -0.82
CA VAL A 99 16.84 -12.74 -1.64
C VAL A 99 18.02 -13.08 -0.72
N ASN A 100 18.41 -14.36 -0.69
CA ASN A 100 19.48 -14.94 0.14
C ASN A 100 19.20 -15.07 1.66
N VAL A 101 17.95 -15.09 2.12
CA VAL A 101 17.64 -15.43 3.53
C VAL A 101 16.75 -16.68 3.59
N SER A 102 17.21 -17.69 4.33
CA SER A 102 16.42 -18.90 4.59
C SER A 102 15.24 -18.57 5.50
N ILE A 103 14.02 -18.60 4.97
CA ILE A 103 12.80 -18.51 5.78
C ILE A 103 12.43 -19.90 6.27
N ASN A 104 12.18 -20.04 7.57
CA ASN A 104 11.63 -21.26 8.12
C ASN A 104 10.13 -21.34 7.81
N GLN A 105 9.78 -21.81 6.62
CA GLN A 105 8.40 -21.96 6.17
C GLN A 105 7.66 -23.09 6.88
N THR A 106 8.38 -24.03 7.51
CA THR A 106 7.80 -25.22 8.16
C THR A 106 6.66 -24.89 9.11
N LEU A 107 6.84 -23.87 9.97
CA LEU A 107 5.83 -23.50 10.95
C LEU A 107 4.63 -22.79 10.32
N LEU A 108 4.88 -21.95 9.29
CA LEU A 108 3.84 -21.25 8.55
C LEU A 108 3.00 -22.23 7.72
N ASP A 109 3.63 -23.19 7.05
CA ASP A 109 2.97 -24.23 6.27
C ASP A 109 2.12 -25.14 7.16
N ALA A 110 2.61 -25.48 8.35
CA ALA A 110 1.83 -26.20 9.36
C ALA A 110 0.61 -25.39 9.80
N ALA A 111 0.76 -24.08 10.04
CA ALA A 111 -0.35 -23.20 10.39
C ALA A 111 -1.39 -23.12 9.26
N PHE A 112 -0.98 -23.01 8.00
CA PHE A 112 -1.89 -23.04 6.85
C PHE A 112 -2.60 -24.38 6.70
N THR A 113 -1.89 -25.50 6.93
CA THR A 113 -2.49 -26.84 6.89
C THR A 113 -3.58 -26.97 7.97
N ILE A 114 -3.32 -26.48 9.19
CA ILE A 114 -4.29 -26.48 10.28
C ILE A 114 -5.49 -25.58 9.94
N TRP A 115 -5.27 -24.37 9.43
CA TRP A 115 -6.35 -23.47 9.02
C TRP A 115 -7.23 -24.11 7.94
N GLN A 116 -6.62 -24.67 6.91
CA GLN A 116 -7.34 -25.35 5.83
C GLN A 116 -8.13 -26.56 6.36
N GLN A 117 -7.58 -27.32 7.30
CA GLN A 117 -8.23 -28.53 7.82
C GLN A 117 -9.42 -28.21 8.73
N TYR A 118 -9.28 -27.22 9.62
CA TYR A 118 -10.26 -26.99 10.70
C TYR A 118 -11.15 -25.76 10.49
N GLU A 119 -10.70 -24.78 9.70
CA GLU A 119 -11.36 -23.49 9.50
C GLU A 119 -11.44 -23.16 7.99
N ASN A 120 -11.73 -24.17 7.17
CA ASN A 120 -11.70 -24.08 5.70
C ASN A 120 -12.55 -22.94 5.14
N ASP A 121 -13.70 -22.67 5.75
CA ASP A 121 -14.64 -21.63 5.30
C ASP A 121 -14.05 -20.21 5.41
N THR A 122 -13.04 -20.02 6.27
CA THR A 122 -12.36 -18.73 6.47
C THR A 122 -10.96 -18.69 5.86
N TYR A 123 -10.47 -19.81 5.33
CA TYR A 123 -9.13 -19.90 4.76
C TYR A 123 -9.07 -19.23 3.38
N PRO A 124 -8.29 -18.15 3.19
CA PRO A 124 -8.26 -17.42 1.93
C PRO A 124 -7.40 -18.11 0.85
N GLY A 125 -6.68 -19.18 1.20
CA GLY A 125 -5.60 -19.75 0.40
C GLY A 125 -4.25 -19.12 0.74
N SER A 126 -3.16 -19.90 0.67
CA SER A 126 -1.82 -19.50 1.12
C SER A 126 -1.26 -18.26 0.41
N SER A 127 -1.65 -18.03 -0.85
CA SER A 127 -1.22 -16.87 -1.64
C SER A 127 -2.02 -15.59 -1.37
N ASN A 128 -3.15 -15.69 -0.65
CA ASN A 128 -4.09 -14.58 -0.46
C ASN A 128 -4.18 -14.14 1.00
N VAL A 129 -3.31 -14.68 1.87
CA VAL A 129 -3.23 -14.25 3.27
C VAL A 129 -2.67 -12.84 3.33
N ASN A 130 -3.38 -11.95 4.03
CA ASN A 130 -2.95 -10.57 4.22
C ASN A 130 -1.62 -10.52 5.00
N TYR A 131 -0.69 -9.65 4.58
CA TYR A 131 0.61 -9.50 5.23
C TYR A 131 0.53 -9.13 6.72
N TYR A 132 -0.50 -8.39 7.16
CA TYR A 132 -0.72 -8.13 8.57
C TYR A 132 -1.03 -9.39 9.38
N ALA A 133 -1.68 -10.39 8.77
CA ALA A 133 -1.92 -11.68 9.42
C ALA A 133 -0.60 -12.45 9.63
N LEU A 134 0.33 -12.35 8.67
CA LEU A 134 1.68 -12.91 8.81
C LEU A 134 2.47 -12.20 9.93
N PHE A 135 2.39 -10.88 10.01
CA PHE A 135 3.02 -10.14 11.11
C PHE A 135 2.39 -10.47 12.48
N ALA A 136 1.07 -10.66 12.54
CA ALA A 136 0.40 -11.08 13.75
C ALA A 136 0.84 -12.49 14.19
N PHE A 137 1.03 -13.40 13.23
CA PHE A 137 1.59 -14.72 13.48
C PHE A 137 3.00 -14.64 14.07
N ASP A 138 3.92 -13.90 13.45
CA ASP A 138 5.29 -13.71 13.92
C ASP A 138 5.35 -13.05 15.30
N ALA A 139 4.50 -12.03 15.52
CA ALA A 139 4.40 -11.34 16.81
C ALA A 139 3.90 -12.28 17.91
N THR A 140 2.89 -13.10 17.61
CA THR A 140 2.35 -14.09 18.55
C THR A 140 3.40 -15.14 18.90
N TRP A 141 4.12 -15.66 17.90
CA TRP A 141 5.18 -16.63 18.13
C TRP A 141 6.31 -16.05 18.96
N THR A 142 6.75 -14.83 18.64
CA THR A 142 7.78 -14.10 19.39
C THR A 142 7.35 -13.88 20.84
N PHE A 143 6.08 -13.53 21.07
CA PHE A 143 5.53 -13.38 22.42
C PHE A 143 5.56 -14.71 23.20
N ILE A 144 5.12 -15.82 22.59
CA ILE A 144 5.19 -17.15 23.21
C ILE A 144 6.63 -17.50 23.61
N GLN A 145 7.60 -17.26 22.71
CA GLN A 145 9.01 -17.53 22.97
C GLN A 145 9.58 -16.66 24.10
N SER A 146 9.10 -15.43 24.26
CA SER A 146 9.56 -14.51 25.32
C SER A 146 9.12 -14.92 26.73
N LEU A 147 8.11 -15.79 26.85
CA LEU A 147 7.58 -16.28 28.12
C LEU A 147 8.20 -17.61 28.59
N GLN A 148 9.07 -18.21 27.77
CA GLN A 148 9.79 -19.45 28.07
C GLN A 148 11.16 -19.15 28.70
#